data_AF-A0AAD9QCZ0-F1
#
_entry.id   AF-A0AAD9QCZ0-F1
#
_cell.length_a   1.000
_cell.length_b   1.000
_cell.length_c   1.000
_cell.angle_alpha   90.00
_cell.angle_beta   90.00
_cell.angle_gamma   90.00
#
_symmetry.space_group_name_H-M   'P 1'
#
loop_
_entity.id
_entity.type
_entity.pdbx_description
1 polymer ?
#
loop_
_entity_poly.entity_id
_entity_poly.type
_entity_poly.pdbx_seq_one_letter_code
_entity_poly.pdbx_strand_id
1 'polypeptide(L)'
;MVEIKGKRGPKVPLLLTKEVKEAIDVLVEKRTEVGITGNQENPYLFAATGNGSLAVTSTRLRKYVATVSQILNLQKNELDWLACHLGHDISVHREY
;
A
#
# COMPACT_ATOMS: atom_id res chain seq x y z
N MET A 1 15.57 3.94 7.32
CA MET A 1 14.53 2.94 7.63
C MET A 1 13.40 3.66 8.35
N VAL A 2 12.15 3.52 7.90
CA VAL A 2 10.98 4.19 8.47
C VAL A 2 10.11 3.16 9.17
N GLU A 3 9.62 3.42 10.38
CA GLU A 3 8.69 2.54 11.07
C GLU A 3 7.25 3.05 10.91
N ILE A 4 6.33 2.19 10.49
CA ILE A 4 4.89 2.53 10.46
C ILE A 4 4.12 1.72 11.51
N LYS A 5 2.99 2.26 11.96
CA LYS A 5 2.08 1.53 12.84
C LYS A 5 1.32 0.46 12.04
N GLY A 6 1.46 -0.81 12.41
CA GLY A 6 0.69 -1.90 11.84
C GLY A 6 -0.75 -1.95 12.37
N LYS A 7 -1.60 -2.73 11.70
CA LYS A 7 -3.06 -2.84 11.94
C LYS A 7 -3.45 -3.13 13.40
N ARG A 8 -2.63 -3.89 14.14
CA ARG A 8 -2.92 -4.31 15.52
C ARG A 8 -1.97 -3.71 16.56
N GLY A 9 -1.21 -2.68 16.20
CA GLY A 9 -0.26 -2.02 17.10
C GLY A 9 1.22 -2.29 16.83
N PRO A 10 1.67 -3.51 16.45
CA PRO A 10 3.06 -3.76 16.14
C PRO A 10 3.58 -2.81 15.06
N LYS A 11 4.77 -2.28 15.27
CA LYS A 11 5.45 -1.45 14.26
C LYS A 11 5.97 -2.35 13.14
N VAL A 12 5.92 -1.82 11.91
CA VAL A 12 6.43 -2.48 10.72
C VAL A 12 7.56 -1.62 10.15
N PRO A 13 8.80 -2.15 10.07
CA PRO A 13 9.89 -1.45 9.41
C PRO A 13 9.68 -1.47 7.89
N LEU A 14 9.81 -0.31 7.25
CA LEU A 14 9.76 -0.11 5.81
C LEU A 14 11.08 0.45 5.31
N LEU A 15 11.58 -0.19 4.26
CA LEU A 15 12.67 0.32 3.44
C LEU A 15 12.06 1.17 2.34
N LEU A 16 12.32 2.48 2.40
CA LEU A 16 11.92 3.42 1.36
C LEU A 16 13.15 3.71 0.52
N THR A 17 13.06 3.45 -0.78
CA THR A 17 14.09 3.87 -1.73
C THR A 17 13.97 5.37 -2.00
N LYS A 18 15.00 5.96 -2.61
CA LYS A 18 15.00 7.38 -2.94
C LYS A 18 13.85 7.74 -3.89
N GLU A 19 13.59 6.87 -4.86
CA GLU A 19 12.53 7.03 -5.86
C GLU A 19 11.14 7.03 -5.22
N VAL A 20 10.92 6.12 -4.24
CA VAL A 20 9.64 6.06 -3.51
C VAL A 20 9.44 7.31 -2.67
N LYS A 21 10.50 7.84 -2.05
CA LYS A 21 10.43 9.10 -1.31
C LYS A 21 10.03 10.25 -2.22
N GLU A 22 10.69 10.39 -3.37
CA GLU A 22 10.37 11.44 -4.36
C GLU A 22 8.91 11.34 -4.83
N ALA A 23 8.40 10.12 -5.07
CA ALA A 23 7.00 9.91 -5.41
C ALA A 23 6.04 10.32 -4.27
N ILE A 24 6.39 10.04 -3.02
CA ILE A 24 5.62 10.48 -1.84
C ILE A 24 5.60 12.00 -1.75
N ASP A 25 6.75 12.66 -1.94
CA ASP A 25 6.87 14.11 -1.87
C ASP A 25 5.97 14.77 -2.94
N VAL A 26 5.96 14.24 -4.17
CA VAL A 26 5.04 14.68 -5.25
C VAL A 26 3.57 14.49 -4.86
N LEU A 27 3.20 13.34 -4.28
CA LEU A 27 1.83 13.09 -3.84
C LEU A 27 1.37 14.09 -2.77
N VAL A 28 2.27 14.47 -1.85
CA VAL A 28 1.98 15.43 -0.78
C VAL A 28 1.85 16.85 -1.32
N GLU A 29 2.73 17.25 -2.25
CA GLU A 29 2.68 18.56 -2.92
C GLU A 29 1.34 18.78 -3.66
N LYS A 30 0.86 17.74 -4.35
CA LYS A 30 -0.33 17.81 -5.21
C LYS A 30 -1.67 17.67 -4.50
N ARG A 31 -1.71 17.44 -3.18
CA ARG A 31 -2.95 17.20 -2.41
C ARG A 31 -3.98 18.31 -2.58
N THR A 32 -3.55 19.57 -2.43
CA THR A 32 -4.43 20.73 -2.51
C THR A 32 -4.97 20.93 -3.93
N GLU A 33 -4.15 20.66 -4.95
CA GLU A 33 -4.54 20.78 -6.36
C GLU A 33 -5.68 19.82 -6.74
N VAL A 34 -5.71 18.64 -6.12
CA VAL A 34 -6.77 17.63 -6.36
C VAL A 34 -7.95 17.72 -5.38
N GLY A 35 -8.02 18.80 -4.59
CA GLY A 35 -9.13 19.07 -3.67
C GLY A 35 -9.10 18.28 -2.36
N ILE A 36 -7.94 17.74 -1.96
CA ILE A 36 -7.75 17.18 -0.61
C ILE A 36 -7.37 18.33 0.33
N THR A 37 -8.33 18.86 1.08
CA THR A 37 -8.12 19.95 2.04
C THR A 37 -7.52 19.43 3.35
N GLY A 38 -6.56 20.18 3.90
CA GLY A 38 -6.05 20.03 5.27
C GLY A 38 -5.42 18.67 5.61
N ASN A 39 -4.10 18.61 5.78
CA ASN A 39 -3.43 17.41 6.30
C ASN A 39 -3.93 16.97 7.69
N GLN A 40 -4.52 17.89 8.46
CA GLN A 40 -5.12 17.61 9.76
C GLN A 40 -6.51 16.94 9.65
N GLU A 41 -7.26 17.21 8.57
CA GLU A 41 -8.57 16.59 8.32
C GLU A 41 -8.40 15.20 7.71
N ASN A 42 -7.45 15.04 6.78
CA ASN A 42 -7.14 13.77 6.15
C ASN A 42 -5.63 13.49 6.18
N PRO A 43 -5.14 12.73 7.18
CA PRO A 43 -3.70 12.42 7.32
C PRO A 43 -3.25 11.26 6.42
N TYR A 44 -4.12 10.68 5.59
CA TYR A 44 -3.77 9.51 4.78
C TYR A 44 -3.05 9.91 3.49
N LEU A 45 -1.92 9.25 3.19
CA LEU A 45 -1.14 9.49 1.97
C LEU A 45 -1.97 9.26 0.70
N PHE A 46 -2.72 8.16 0.64
CA PHE A 46 -3.63 7.83 -0.46
C PHE A 46 -5.06 8.26 -0.12
N ALA A 47 -5.30 9.57 -0.05
CA ALA A 47 -6.62 10.11 0.21
C ALA A 47 -7.52 9.98 -1.04
N ALA A 48 -8.75 9.53 -0.84
CA ALA A 48 -9.76 9.56 -1.89
C ALA A 48 -10.28 11.00 -2.05
N THR A 49 -10.26 11.54 -3.26
CA THR A 49 -10.96 12.79 -3.56
C THR A 49 -12.46 12.46 -3.59
N GLY A 50 -13.30 13.28 -2.95
CA GLY A 50 -14.75 13.03 -2.85
C GLY A 50 -15.47 12.91 -4.20
N ASN A 51 -14.78 13.18 -5.31
CA ASN A 51 -15.26 13.12 -6.67
C ASN A 51 -15.12 11.71 -7.27
N GLY A 52 -15.72 10.70 -6.64
CA GLY A 52 -16.21 9.46 -7.27
C GLY A 52 -15.31 8.60 -8.15
N SER A 53 -14.04 8.94 -8.41
CA SER A 53 -13.14 8.13 -9.23
C SER A 53 -12.54 7.01 -8.38
N LEU A 54 -13.41 6.05 -8.04
CA LEU A 54 -13.16 4.80 -7.32
C LEU A 54 -12.13 3.86 -7.97
N ALA A 55 -11.38 4.29 -9.00
CA ALA A 55 -10.60 3.38 -9.83
C ALA A 55 -9.49 2.68 -9.02
N VAL A 56 -8.74 3.44 -8.20
CA VAL A 56 -7.54 2.93 -7.51
C VAL A 56 -7.63 3.22 -6.01
N THR A 57 -7.99 2.20 -5.23
CA THR A 57 -7.89 2.24 -3.76
C THR A 57 -6.71 1.40 -3.30
N SER A 58 -6.12 1.71 -2.13
CA SER A 58 -5.03 0.91 -1.55
C SER A 58 -5.41 -0.57 -1.40
N THR A 59 -6.68 -0.86 -1.10
CA THR A 59 -7.20 -2.23 -1.03
C THR A 59 -7.18 -2.92 -2.40
N ARG A 60 -7.60 -2.24 -3.48
CA ARG A 60 -7.58 -2.79 -4.84
C ARG A 60 -6.14 -2.99 -5.33
N LEU A 61 -5.26 -2.02 -5.06
CA LEU A 61 -3.82 -2.16 -5.35
C LEU A 61 -3.21 -3.35 -4.63
N ARG A 62 -3.45 -3.49 -3.32
CA ARG A 62 -2.94 -4.62 -2.53
C ARG A 62 -3.41 -5.96 -3.10
N LYS A 63 -4.69 -6.05 -3.49
CA LYS A 63 -5.25 -7.26 -4.13
C LYS A 63 -4.57 -7.53 -5.48
N TYR A 64 -4.41 -6.51 -6.31
CA TYR A 64 -3.76 -6.64 -7.62
C TYR A 64 -2.30 -7.09 -7.50
N VAL A 65 -1.52 -6.49 -6.61
CA VAL A 65 -0.14 -6.88 -6.34
C VAL A 65 -0.08 -8.34 -5.90
N ALA A 66 -0.96 -8.77 -4.99
CA ALA A 66 -1.08 -10.18 -4.60
C ALA A 66 -1.29 -11.12 -5.78
N THR A 67 -2.24 -10.81 -6.68
CA THR A 67 -2.53 -11.63 -7.86
C THR A 67 -1.37 -11.65 -8.85
N VAL A 68 -0.75 -10.50 -9.14
CA VAL A 68 0.41 -10.45 -10.06
C VAL A 68 1.59 -11.23 -9.48
N SER A 69 1.83 -11.17 -8.17
CA SER A 69 2.88 -11.96 -7.52
C SER A 69 2.67 -13.48 -7.64
N GLN A 70 1.42 -13.95 -7.71
CA GLN A 70 1.14 -15.37 -8.04
C GLN A 70 1.53 -15.70 -9.49
N ILE A 71 1.22 -14.80 -10.44
CA ILE A 71 1.55 -14.96 -11.86
C ILE A 71 3.07 -14.97 -12.08
N LEU A 72 3.82 -14.21 -11.29
CA LEU A 72 5.28 -14.15 -11.37
C LEU A 72 5.98 -15.43 -10.86
N ASN A 73 5.23 -16.48 -10.48
CA ASN A 73 5.72 -17.79 -10.06
C ASN A 73 6.82 -17.72 -8.99
N LEU A 74 6.61 -16.86 -7.99
CA LEU A 74 7.51 -16.72 -6.84
C LEU A 74 7.71 -18.06 -6.14
N GLN A 75 8.91 -18.29 -5.60
CA GLN A 75 9.18 -19.51 -4.84
C GLN A 75 8.32 -19.54 -3.56
N LYS A 76 8.07 -20.75 -3.05
CA LYS A 76 7.13 -20.97 -1.93
C LYS A 76 7.46 -20.15 -0.67
N ASN A 77 8.75 -19.95 -0.40
CA ASN A 77 9.29 -19.12 0.68
C ASN A 77 9.08 -17.62 0.42
N GLU A 78 9.26 -17.16 -0.81
CA GLU A 78 9.06 -15.76 -1.20
C GLU A 78 7.57 -15.39 -1.12
N LEU A 79 6.69 -16.31 -1.53
CA LEU A 79 5.24 -16.15 -1.41
C LEU A 79 4.79 -16.09 0.05
N ASP A 80 5.43 -16.85 0.96
CA ASP A 80 5.14 -16.81 2.41
C ASP A 80 5.57 -15.48 3.03
N TRP A 81 6.75 -14.98 2.64
CA TRP A 81 7.22 -13.65 3.05
C TRP A 81 6.29 -12.55 2.54
N LEU A 82 5.82 -12.66 1.30
CA LEU A 82 4.87 -11.73 0.73
C LEU A 82 3.51 -11.78 1.43
N ALA A 83 2.95 -12.97 1.69
CA ALA A 83 1.68 -13.12 2.39
C ALA A 83 1.73 -12.51 3.81
N CYS A 84 2.81 -12.79 4.54
CA CYS A 84 3.08 -12.15 5.83
C CYS A 84 3.16 -10.62 5.72
N HIS A 85 3.83 -10.10 4.69
CA HIS A 85 3.93 -8.66 4.46
C HIS A 85 2.58 -8.02 4.12
N LEU A 86 1.73 -8.69 3.33
CA LEU A 86 0.40 -8.23 2.95
C LEU A 86 -0.65 -8.38 4.09
N GLY A 87 -0.28 -9.10 5.15
CA GLY A 87 -1.02 -9.19 6.40
C GLY A 87 -2.15 -10.23 6.41
N HIS A 88 -2.00 -11.32 5.66
CA HIS A 88 -2.94 -12.45 5.63
C HIS A 88 -2.21 -13.79 5.44
N ASP A 89 -2.93 -14.88 5.66
CA ASP A 89 -2.40 -16.24 5.53
C ASP A 89 -2.13 -16.61 4.06
N ILE A 90 -1.08 -17.38 3.77
CA ILE A 90 -0.74 -17.81 2.41
C ILE A 90 -1.82 -18.70 1.78
N SER A 91 -2.66 -19.36 2.58
CA SER A 91 -3.81 -20.14 2.10
C SER A 91 -4.73 -19.34 1.19
N VAL A 92 -4.92 -18.05 1.48
CA VAL A 92 -5.76 -17.14 0.67
C VAL A 92 -5.16 -16.89 -0.73
N HIS A 93 -3.89 -17.25 -0.93
CA HIS A 93 -3.18 -17.19 -2.22
C HIS A 93 -2.96 -18.56 -2.86
N ARG A 94 -3.31 -19.67 -2.20
CA ARG A 94 -3.18 -21.02 -2.76
C ARG A 94 -4.50 -21.58 -3.31
N GLU A 95 -5.63 -20.95 -3.00
CA GLU A 95 -6.97 -21.38 -3.45
C GLU A 95 -7.40 -20.83 -4.82
N TYR A 96 -6.54 -20.08 -5.53
CA TYR A 96 -6.81 -19.53 -6.86
C TYR A 96 -5.65 -19.79 -7.82
#